data_AF-A0A4Q6VK60-F1
#
_entry.id   AF-A0A4Q6VK60-F1
#
_cell.length_a   1.000
_cell.length_b   1.000
_cell.length_c   1.000
_cell.angle_alpha   90.00
_cell.angle_beta   90.00
_cell.angle_gamma   90.00
#
_symmetry.space_group_name_H-M   'P 1'
#
loop_
_entity.id
_entity.type
_entity.pdbx_description
1 polymer ?
#
loop_
_entity_poly.entity_id
_entity_poly.type
_entity_poly.pdbx_seq_one_letter_code
_entity_poly.pdbx_strand_id
1 'polypeptide(L)'
;MSQRLDVTWVRANAQPDGTHHLRPAIWHELSHRQDVPRQLRCELLITLGPGVCVRSLLDVLPADFTPLPRVTTREEGLRVARLADRAPSVREWLLRQGEGAAAAP
;
A
#
# COMPACT_ATOMS: atom_id res chain seq x y z
N MET A 1 -6.64 17.34 7.72
CA MET A 1 -5.20 17.07 7.57
C MET A 1 -4.78 16.13 8.70
N SER A 2 -4.29 14.93 8.38
CA SER A 2 -3.76 14.01 9.40
C SER A 2 -2.23 14.17 9.44
N GLN A 3 -1.67 14.37 10.63
CA GLN A 3 -0.23 14.54 10.85
C GLN A 3 0.41 13.18 11.06
N ARG A 4 1.64 13.01 10.54
CA ARG A 4 2.47 11.83 10.80
C ARG A 4 2.91 11.88 12.26
N LEU A 5 2.59 10.84 13.01
CA LEU A 5 3.12 10.68 14.36
C LEU A 5 4.52 10.10 14.29
N ASP A 6 5.40 10.59 15.17
CA ASP A 6 6.74 10.03 15.34
C ASP A 6 6.65 8.59 15.87
N VAL A 7 7.55 7.71 15.40
CA VAL A 7 7.50 6.27 15.75
C VAL A 7 7.77 6.04 17.24
N THR A 8 8.62 6.86 17.86
CA THR A 8 8.96 6.80 19.28
C THR A 8 7.77 7.28 20.10
N TRP A 9 7.09 8.33 19.65
CA TRP A 9 5.86 8.80 20.26
C TRP A 9 4.76 7.73 20.22
N VAL A 10 4.55 7.08 19.07
CA VAL A 10 3.55 6.01 18.92
C VAL A 10 3.85 4.88 19.90
N ARG A 11 5.10 4.43 20.00
CA ARG A 11 5.51 3.37 20.93
C ARG A 11 5.29 3.72 22.40
N ALA A 12 5.48 4.98 22.78
CA ALA A 12 5.33 5.44 24.16
C ALA A 12 3.85 5.62 24.59
N ASN A 13 2.94 5.86 23.62
CA ASN A 13 1.56 6.27 23.92
C ASN A 13 0.49 5.26 23.46
N ALA A 14 0.83 4.36 22.55
CA ALA A 14 -0.06 3.26 22.17
C ALA A 14 -0.34 2.37 23.38
N GLN A 15 -1.60 1.99 23.58
CA GLN A 15 -1.90 0.97 24.58
C GLN A 15 -1.30 -0.37 24.17
N PRO A 16 -0.50 -1.03 25.02
CA PRO A 16 0.15 -2.30 24.68
C PRO A 16 -0.83 -3.38 24.23
N ASP A 17 -1.98 -3.45 24.89
CA ASP A 17 -3.06 -4.42 24.62
C ASP A 17 -4.22 -3.80 23.82
N GLY A 18 -4.03 -2.58 23.30
CA GLY A 18 -5.04 -1.87 22.53
C GLY A 18 -5.20 -2.48 21.13
N THR A 19 -6.43 -2.52 20.63
CA THR A 19 -6.64 -2.85 19.21
C THR A 19 -6.23 -1.65 18.36
N HIS A 20 -5.36 -1.86 17.38
CA HIS A 20 -4.93 -0.83 16.44
C HIS A 20 -5.29 -1.25 15.02
N HIS A 21 -5.76 -0.31 14.21
CA HIS A 21 -6.21 -0.59 12.85
C HIS A 21 -5.33 0.12 11.85
N LEU A 22 -4.78 -0.65 10.90
CA LEU A 22 -4.05 -0.13 9.76
C LEU A 22 -4.90 -0.33 8.50
N ARG A 23 -5.22 0.76 7.81
CA ARG A 23 -5.95 0.74 6.55
C ARG A 23 -5.07 1.28 5.42
N PRO A 24 -4.80 0.49 4.36
CA PRO A 24 -4.12 0.99 3.18
C PRO A 24 -4.90 2.17 2.59
N ALA A 25 -4.21 3.28 2.33
CA ALA A 25 -4.84 4.48 1.75
C ALA A 25 -4.32 4.75 0.34
N ILE A 26 -3.02 5.08 0.21
CA ILE A 26 -2.42 5.46 -1.08
C ILE A 26 -0.95 5.04 -1.16
N TRP A 27 -0.46 4.84 -2.38
CA TRP A 27 0.98 4.74 -2.61
C TRP A 27 1.60 6.14 -2.61
N HIS A 28 2.62 6.34 -1.78
CA HIS A 28 3.33 7.60 -1.67
C HIS A 28 4.68 7.51 -2.37
N GLU A 29 4.87 8.38 -3.37
CA GLU A 29 6.11 8.53 -4.11
C GLU A 29 6.68 9.92 -3.85
N LEU A 30 7.95 9.98 -3.46
CA LEU A 30 8.65 11.24 -3.17
C LEU A 30 9.32 11.74 -4.46
N SER A 31 8.66 12.64 -5.18
CA SER A 31 9.19 13.21 -6.44
C SER A 31 10.58 13.85 -6.29
N HIS A 32 10.92 14.34 -5.11
CA HIS A 32 12.19 14.99 -4.77
C HIS A 32 13.25 14.03 -4.19
N ARG A 33 12.91 12.75 -3.94
CA ARG A 33 13.79 11.73 -3.33
C ARG A 33 13.57 10.37 -3.99
N GLN A 34 14.09 10.24 -5.21
CA GLN A 34 13.98 9.02 -6.02
C GLN A 34 14.80 7.84 -5.48
N ASP A 35 15.71 8.09 -4.52
CA ASP A 35 16.46 7.09 -3.77
C ASP A 35 15.57 6.32 -2.78
N VAL A 36 14.48 6.92 -2.32
CA VAL A 36 13.56 6.31 -1.35
C VAL A 36 12.56 5.41 -2.09
N PRO A 37 12.44 4.12 -1.73
CA PRO A 37 11.42 3.24 -2.31
C PRO A 37 10.01 3.76 -2.09
N ARG A 38 9.11 3.51 -3.06
CA ARG A 38 7.69 3.87 -2.93
C ARG A 38 7.09 3.20 -1.68
N GLN A 39 6.44 3.98 -0.82
CA GLN A 39 5.89 3.48 0.45
C GLN A 39 4.37 3.37 0.37
N LEU A 40 3.79 2.35 1.01
CA LEU A 40 2.35 2.29 1.19
C LEU A 40 1.99 3.19 2.38
N ARG A 41 1.29 4.28 2.11
CA ARG A 41 0.73 5.14 3.15
C ARG A 41 -0.55 4.51 3.65
N CYS A 42 -0.56 4.23 4.94
CA CYS A 42 -1.70 3.69 5.63
C CYS A 42 -2.31 4.74 6.57
N GLU A 43 -3.63 4.79 6.62
CA GLU A 43 -4.32 5.38 7.77
C GLU A 43 -4.16 4.46 8.96
N LEU A 44 -3.69 5.02 10.07
CA LEU A 44 -3.50 4.31 11.32
C LEU A 44 -4.47 4.88 12.35
N LEU A 45 -5.32 4.02 12.91
CA LEU A 45 -6.13 4.32 14.08
C LEU A 45 -5.47 3.67 15.30
N ILE A 46 -4.95 4.52 16.20
CA ILE A 46 -4.28 4.07 17.43
C ILE A 46 -5.22 4.32 18.59
N THR A 47 -5.41 3.30 19.42
CA THR A 47 -6.00 3.44 20.75
C THR A 47 -4.90 3.80 21.75
N LEU A 48 -5.01 5.00 22.30
CA LEU A 48 -4.20 5.49 23.41
C LEU A 48 -4.94 5.17 24.72
N GLY A 49 -4.25 5.23 25.86
CA GLY A 49 -4.96 5.30 27.14
C GLY A 49 -5.78 6.60 27.22
N PRO A 50 -6.79 6.73 28.09
CA PRO A 50 -7.74 5.74 28.63
C PRO A 50 -8.87 5.45 27.60
N GLY A 51 -8.53 4.95 26.41
CA GLY A 51 -9.49 4.66 25.33
C GLY A 51 -9.62 5.76 24.27
N VAL A 52 -8.78 6.79 24.33
CA VAL A 52 -8.75 7.86 23.31
C VAL A 52 -8.23 7.30 21.99
N CYS A 53 -8.97 7.49 20.90
CA CYS A 53 -8.53 7.05 19.57
C CYS A 53 -8.01 8.24 18.76
N VAL A 54 -6.81 8.10 18.18
CA VAL A 54 -6.23 9.10 17.29
C VAL A 54 -5.99 8.53 15.90
N ARG A 55 -6.22 9.35 14.87
CA ARG A 55 -5.97 9.00 13.47
C ARG A 55 -4.68 9.66 12.98
N SER A 56 -3.74 8.84 12.54
CA SER A 56 -2.47 9.26 11.94
C SER A 56 -2.24 8.62 10.58
N LEU A 57 -1.18 9.04 9.91
CA LEU A 57 -0.64 8.40 8.71
C LEU A 57 0.67 7.71 9.07
N LEU A 58 0.78 6.43 8.72
CA LEU A 58 1.99 5.65 8.86
C LEU A 58 2.42 5.17 7.46
N ASP A 59 3.64 5.50 7.07
CA ASP A 59 4.24 4.91 5.88
C ASP A 59 4.92 3.61 6.33
N VAL A 60 4.38 2.47 5.90
CA VAL A 60 4.90 1.14 6.26
C VAL A 60 5.53 0.53 5.01
N LEU A 61 6.77 0.08 5.16
CA LEU A 61 7.36 -0.89 4.25
C LEU A 61 7.33 -2.24 4.97
N PRO A 62 6.48 -3.20 4.56
CA PRO A 62 6.45 -4.52 5.18
C PRO A 62 7.85 -5.16 5.17
N ALA A 63 8.19 -5.89 6.23
CA ALA A 63 9.52 -6.48 6.37
C ALA A 63 9.83 -7.54 5.29
N ASP A 64 8.78 -8.17 4.78
CA ASP A 64 8.79 -9.15 3.68
C ASP A 64 8.59 -8.50 2.29
N PHE A 65 8.50 -7.16 2.24
CA PHE A 65 8.28 -6.47 0.97
C PHE A 65 9.50 -6.60 0.08
N THR A 66 9.36 -7.44 -0.95
CA THR A 66 10.33 -7.51 -2.04
C THR A 66 10.00 -6.41 -3.06
N PRO A 67 10.83 -5.38 -3.22
CA PRO A 67 10.56 -4.32 -4.19
C PRO A 67 10.58 -4.89 -5.61
N LEU A 68 9.63 -4.48 -6.44
CA LEU A 68 9.65 -4.82 -7.86
C LEU A 68 10.86 -4.16 -8.54
N PRO A 69 11.50 -4.83 -9.52
CA PRO A 69 12.53 -4.22 -10.33
C PRO A 69 12.03 -2.93 -10.96
N ARG A 70 12.83 -1.86 -10.87
CA ARG A 70 12.51 -0.62 -11.57
C ARG A 70 12.77 -0.81 -13.06
N VAL A 71 11.92 -0.21 -13.88
CA VAL A 71 12.24 -0.01 -15.29
C VAL A 71 13.34 1.04 -15.37
N THR A 72 14.51 0.66 -15.86
CA THR A 72 15.70 1.53 -15.84
C THR A 72 16.13 2.02 -17.21
N THR A 73 15.56 1.44 -18.28
CA THR A 73 15.90 1.81 -19.66
C THR A 73 14.68 2.15 -20.50
N ARG A 74 14.92 2.95 -21.56
CA ARG A 74 13.87 3.31 -22.53
C ARG A 74 13.31 2.09 -23.26
N GLU A 75 14.17 1.14 -23.63
CA GLU A 75 13.75 -0.08 -24.33
C GLU A 75 12.84 -0.95 -23.45
N GLU A 76 13.24 -1.14 -22.20
CA GLU A 76 12.43 -1.84 -21.20
C GLU A 76 11.10 -1.12 -20.97
N GLY A 77 11.10 0.21 -20.87
CA GLY A 77 9.88 1.00 -20.76
C GLY A 77 8.91 0.82 -21.94
N LEU A 78 9.43 0.79 -23.17
CA LEU A 78 8.61 0.52 -24.35
C LEU A 78 8.03 -0.90 -24.36
N ARG A 79 8.78 -1.89 -23.84
CA ARG A 79 8.29 -3.26 -23.69
C ARG A 79 7.17 -3.34 -22.66
N VAL A 80 7.34 -2.71 -21.50
CA VAL A 80 6.33 -2.67 -20.44
C VAL A 80 5.06 -1.95 -20.90
N ALA A 81 5.17 -0.82 -21.59
CA ALA A 81 4.03 -0.10 -22.14
C ALA A 81 3.19 -0.99 -23.08
N ARG A 82 3.84 -1.69 -24.02
CA ARG A 82 3.14 -2.63 -24.93
C ARG A 82 2.47 -3.79 -24.20
N LEU A 83 3.05 -4.27 -23.10
CA LEU A 83 2.43 -5.31 -22.27
C LEU A 83 1.21 -4.76 -21.54
N ALA A 84 1.30 -3.56 -20.98
CA ALA A 84 0.20 -2.89 -20.29
C ALA A 84 -0.99 -2.64 -21.24
N ASP A 85 -0.73 -2.15 -22.46
CA ASP A 85 -1.77 -1.89 -23.46
C ASP A 85 -2.57 -3.13 -23.86
N ARG A 86 -1.98 -4.32 -23.73
CA ARG A 86 -2.59 -5.60 -24.09
C ARG A 86 -3.14 -6.38 -22.89
N ALA A 87 -2.79 -5.96 -21.68
CA ALA A 87 -3.21 -6.64 -20.47
C ALA A 87 -4.69 -6.31 -20.17
N PRO A 88 -5.52 -7.31 -19.83
CA PRO A 88 -6.86 -7.03 -19.35
C PRO A 88 -6.81 -6.29 -18.01
N SER A 89 -7.77 -5.41 -17.78
CA SER A 89 -8.00 -4.87 -16.46
C SER A 89 -8.37 -5.99 -15.48
N VAL A 90 -8.12 -5.77 -14.18
CA VAL A 90 -8.50 -6.72 -13.13
C VAL A 90 -9.99 -7.06 -13.20
N ARG A 91 -10.84 -6.07 -13.51
CA ARG A 91 -12.28 -6.26 -13.69
C ARG A 91 -12.59 -7.20 -14.85
N GLU A 92 -12.00 -6.97 -16.03
CA GLU A 92 -12.21 -7.83 -17.20
C GLU A 92 -11.70 -9.26 -16.96
N TRP A 93 -10.59 -9.40 -16.24
CA TRP A 93 -10.09 -10.72 -15.85
C TRP A 93 -11.06 -11.44 -14.91
N LEU A 94 -11.55 -10.77 -13.86
CA LEU A 94 -12.51 -11.35 -12.91
C LEU A 94 -13.81 -11.78 -13.58
N LEU A 95 -14.31 -10.99 -14.54
CA LEU A 95 -15.50 -11.35 -15.32
C LEU A 95 -15.28 -12.64 -16.11
N ARG A 96 -14.13 -12.79 -16.78
CA ARG A 96 -13.78 -14.03 -17.50
C ARG A 96 -13.61 -15.24 -16.57
N GLN A 97 -13.11 -15.04 -15.35
CA GLN A 97 -12.99 -16.13 -14.37
C GLN A 97 -14.37 -16.56 -13.83
N GLY A 98 -15.30 -15.62 -13.63
CA GLY A 98 -16.67 -15.91 -13.23
C GLY A 98 -17.47 -16.67 -14.30
N GLU A 99 -17.23 -16.38 -15.57
CA GLU A 99 -17.81 -17.11 -16.70
C GLU A 99 -17.28 -18.56 -16.80
N GLY A 100 -16.04 -18.82 -16.39
CA GLY A 100 -15.46 -20.17 -16.32
C GLY A 100 -16.01 -21.03 -15.18
N ALA A 101 -16.45 -20.42 -14.08
CA ALA A 101 -17.04 -21.14 -12.94
C ALA A 101 -18.51 -21.53 -13.17
N ALA A 102 -19.22 -20.82 -14.05
CA ALA A 102 -20.61 -21.11 -14.42
C ALA A 102 -20.74 -22.20 -15.51
N ALA A 103 -19.63 -22.71 -16.04
CA ALA A 103 -19.59 -23.68 -17.14
C ALA A 103 -19.02 -25.06 -16.73
N ALA A 104 -18.96 -25.38 -15.44
CA ALA A 104 -18.69 -26.74 -14.97
C ALA A 104 -20.04 -27.47 -14.70
N PRO A 105 -20.31 -28.61 -15.36
CA PRO A 105 -21.52 -29.41 -15.12
C PRO A 105 -21.51 -30.11 -13.75
#